data_AF-A0A8G0Q7C9-F1
#
_entry.id   AF-A0A8G0Q7C9-F1
#
_cell.length_a   1.000
_cell.length_b   1.000
_cell.length_c   1.000
_cell.angle_alpha   90.00
_cell.angle_beta   90.00
_cell.angle_gamma   90.00
#
_symmetry.space_group_name_H-M   'P 1'
#
loop_
_entity.id
_entity.type
_entity.pdbx_description
1 polymer ?
#
loop_
_entity_poly.entity_id
_entity_poly.type
_entity_poly.pdbx_seq_one_letter_code
_entity_poly.pdbx_strand_id
1 'polypeptide(L)'
;FKKLEITISIKGVAIQEPRTHKILHQFPLYNISYCADEKGVKKFFSFIAKTVKSVDSSTMDTNGYNSKPEETHECFVFISNKLASDITLTIGQ
;
A
#
# COMPACT_ATOMS: atom_id res chain seq x y z
N PHE A 1 -4.23 -0.59 18.85
CA PHE A 1 -3.89 -1.06 17.49
C PHE A 1 -5.15 -1.56 16.81
N LYS A 2 -5.43 -1.13 15.58
CA LYS A 2 -6.57 -1.62 14.80
C LYS A 2 -6.18 -2.95 14.13
N LYS A 3 -6.96 -4.00 14.34
CA LYS A 3 -6.76 -5.28 13.65
C LYS A 3 -7.23 -5.15 12.21
N LEU A 4 -6.38 -5.56 11.27
CA LEU A 4 -6.62 -5.52 9.84
C LEU A 4 -6.30 -6.89 9.25
N GLU A 5 -6.88 -7.17 8.09
CA GLU A 5 -6.55 -8.33 7.27
C GLU A 5 -5.85 -7.85 5.99
N ILE A 6 -4.76 -8.55 5.63
CA ILE A 6 -3.98 -8.27 4.43
C ILE A 6 -4.15 -9.46 3.49
N THR A 7 -4.53 -9.19 2.25
CA THR A 7 -4.56 -10.18 1.16
C THR A 7 -3.49 -9.83 0.14
N ILE A 8 -2.63 -10.79 -0.18
CA ILE A 8 -1.59 -10.66 -1.20
C ILE A 8 -1.90 -11.63 -2.34
N SER A 9 -1.79 -11.14 -3.56
CA SER A 9 -1.97 -11.93 -4.78
C SER A 9 -1.12 -11.35 -5.91
N ILE A 10 -1.01 -12.08 -7.02
CA ILE A 10 -0.37 -11.58 -8.25
C ILE A 10 -0.99 -10.28 -8.78
N LYS A 11 -2.23 -9.97 -8.39
CA LYS A 11 -2.91 -8.73 -8.78
C LYS A 11 -2.49 -7.54 -7.92
N GLY A 12 -2.09 -7.78 -6.67
CA GLY A 12 -1.77 -6.72 -5.73
C GLY A 12 -2.04 -7.05 -4.27
N VAL A 13 -2.01 -5.99 -3.46
CA VAL A 13 -2.17 -6.02 -2.01
C VAL A 13 -3.46 -5.31 -1.63
N ALA A 14 -4.31 -5.97 -0.84
CA ALA A 14 -5.53 -5.38 -0.29
C ALA A 14 -5.47 -5.38 1.25
N ILE A 15 -5.90 -4.28 1.85
CA ILE A 15 -6.03 -4.10 3.30
C ILE A 15 -7.51 -3.94 3.61
N GLN A 16 -8.05 -4.80 4.47
CA GLN A 16 -9.47 -4.80 4.78
C GLN A 16 -9.77 -4.92 6.28
N GLU A 17 -10.95 -4.47 6.66
CA GLU A 17 -11.48 -4.67 8.00
C GLU A 17 -11.97 -6.13 8.13
N PRO A 18 -11.50 -6.89 9.14
CA PRO A 18 -11.63 -8.35 9.17
C PRO A 18 -13.06 -8.87 9.42
N ARG A 19 -13.99 -8.02 9.88
CA ARG A 19 -15.37 -8.45 10.22
C ARG A 19 -16.36 -8.13 9.12
N THR A 20 -16.19 -6.97 8.49
CA THR A 20 -17.07 -6.41 7.46
C THR A 20 -16.53 -6.66 6.07
N HIS A 21 -15.27 -7.12 5.96
CA HIS A 21 -14.54 -7.26 4.70
C HIS A 21 -14.50 -5.96 3.88
N LYS A 22 -14.68 -4.81 4.55
CA LYS A 22 -14.58 -3.51 3.89
C LYS A 22 -13.13 -3.27 3.48
N ILE A 23 -12.89 -3.18 2.17
CA ILE A 23 -11.60 -2.80 1.62
C ILE A 23 -11.32 -1.34 2.00
N LEU A 24 -10.20 -1.13 2.70
CA LEU A 24 -9.73 0.20 3.12
C LEU A 24 -8.72 0.75 2.13
N HIS A 25 -7.82 -0.12 1.65
CA HIS A 25 -6.83 0.21 0.64
C HIS A 25 -6.64 -0.99 -0.29
N GLN A 26 -6.42 -0.70 -1.56
CA GLN A 26 -6.08 -1.71 -2.56
C GLN A 26 -5.08 -1.12 -3.53
N PHE A 27 -3.93 -1.77 -3.64
CA PHE A 27 -2.84 -1.34 -4.50
C PHE A 27 -2.52 -2.46 -5.49
N PRO A 28 -2.47 -2.18 -6.79
CA PRO A 28 -1.88 -3.09 -7.75
C PRO A 28 -0.45 -3.44 -7.36
N LEU A 29 -0.01 -4.67 -7.64
CA LEU A 29 1.31 -5.13 -7.17
C LEU A 29 2.45 -4.24 -7.71
N TYR A 30 2.35 -3.79 -8.97
CA TYR A 30 3.32 -2.90 -9.61
C TYR A 30 3.39 -1.49 -8.97
N ASN A 31 2.40 -1.10 -8.16
CA ASN A 31 2.45 0.14 -7.40
C ASN A 31 3.18 -0.03 -6.06
N ILE A 32 3.46 -1.25 -5.61
CA ILE A 32 4.27 -1.48 -4.42
C ILE A 32 5.74 -1.30 -4.80
N SER A 33 6.34 -0.18 -4.39
CA SER A 33 7.71 0.17 -4.76
C SER A 33 8.77 -0.42 -3.83
N TYR A 34 8.37 -0.82 -2.62
CA TYR A 34 9.26 -1.39 -1.62
C TYR A 34 8.47 -2.20 -0.59
N CYS A 35 9.04 -3.29 -0.09
CA CYS A 35 8.54 -4.00 1.10
C CYS A 35 9.72 -4.49 1.95
N ALA A 36 9.56 -4.48 3.27
CA ALA A 36 10.59 -4.91 4.20
C ALA A 36 10.00 -5.37 5.53
N ASP A 37 10.72 -6.25 6.21
CA ASP A 37 10.51 -6.58 7.62
C ASP A 37 11.68 -6.09 8.49
N GLU A 38 11.45 -6.01 9.80
CA GLU A 38 12.50 -5.66 10.75
C GLU A 38 13.45 -6.85 10.99
N LYS A 39 14.75 -6.64 10.73
CA LYS A 39 15.78 -7.66 10.96
C LYS A 39 15.91 -7.99 12.44
N GLY A 40 15.81 -9.27 12.78
CA GLY A 40 15.97 -9.78 14.15
C GLY A 40 14.67 -9.83 14.95
N VAL A 41 13.61 -9.14 14.51
CA VAL A 41 12.28 -9.18 15.14
C VAL A 41 11.23 -9.35 14.05
N LYS A 42 10.75 -10.59 13.83
CA LYS A 42 9.72 -10.96 12.83
C LYS A 42 8.32 -10.39 13.10
N LYS A 43 8.23 -9.26 13.79
CA LYS A 43 6.99 -8.62 14.23
C LYS A 43 6.56 -7.54 13.26
N PHE A 44 7.49 -6.71 12.81
CA PHE A 44 7.15 -5.53 11.99
C PHE A 44 7.39 -5.80 10.52
N PHE A 45 6.39 -5.43 9.71
CA PHE A 45 6.44 -5.45 8.26
C PHE A 45 5.95 -4.11 7.74
N SER A 46 6.55 -3.61 6.67
CA SER A 46 6.11 -2.42 5.97
C SER A 46 6.17 -2.57 4.46
N PHE A 47 5.38 -1.76 3.78
CA PHE A 47 5.50 -1.56 2.34
C PHE A 47 5.26 -0.10 1.97
N ILE A 48 5.80 0.31 0.83
CA ILE A 48 5.59 1.62 0.23
C ILE A 48 4.76 1.43 -1.04
N ALA A 49 3.63 2.11 -1.12
CA ALA A 49 2.78 2.14 -2.31
C ALA A 49 2.86 3.50 -3.00
N LYS A 50 2.93 3.46 -4.33
CA LYS A 50 2.80 4.59 -5.23
C LYS A 50 1.33 4.85 -5.50
N THR A 51 0.89 6.08 -5.30
CA THR A 51 -0.44 6.56 -5.65
C THR A 51 -0.29 7.69 -6.66
N VAL A 52 -1.00 7.55 -7.79
CA VAL A 52 -1.13 8.63 -8.76
C VAL A 52 -2.45 9.30 -8.45
N LYS A 53 -2.39 10.49 -7.85
CA LYS A 53 -3.58 11.32 -7.78
C LYS A 53 -3.76 11.92 -9.16
N SER A 54 -4.65 11.34 -9.96
CA SER A 54 -5.20 12.06 -11.10
C SER A 54 -5.86 13.31 -10.53
N VAL A 55 -5.32 14.48 -10.85
CA VAL A 55 -5.97 15.76 -10.58
C VAL A 55 -7.36 15.64 -11.21
N ASP A 56 -8.41 15.61 -10.38
CA ASP A 56 -9.77 15.68 -10.89
C ASP A 56 -9.84 16.91 -11.80
N SER A 57 -10.23 16.70 -13.05
CA SER A 57 -10.30 17.76 -14.08
C SER A 57 -11.39 18.82 -13.78
N SER A 58 -11.87 18.90 -12.54
CA SER A 58 -12.90 19.83 -12.06
C SER A 58 -12.36 21.13 -11.49
N THR A 59 -11.04 21.29 -11.31
CA THR A 59 -10.43 22.60 -11.06
C THR A 59 -9.76 23.08 -12.34
N MET A 60 -10.55 23.66 -13.24
CA MET A 60 -10.02 24.52 -14.30
C MET A 60 -9.52 25.81 -13.66
N ASP A 61 -8.26 25.84 -13.25
CA ASP A 61 -7.51 27.07 -13.14
C ASP A 61 -7.20 27.58 -14.56
N THR A 62 -7.60 28.81 -14.83
CA THR A 62 -7.59 29.49 -16.15
C THR A 62 -6.19 29.77 -16.72
N ASN A 63 -5.14 29.14 -16.20
CA ASN A 63 -3.76 29.31 -16.63
C ASN A 63 -3.20 27.97 -17.06
N GLY A 64 -3.15 27.72 -18.37
CA GLY A 64 -2.74 26.46 -19.01
C GLY A 64 -1.30 26.00 -18.73
N TYR A 65 -1.01 25.66 -17.48
CA TYR A 65 0.20 24.98 -17.07
C TYR A 65 -0.11 23.48 -16.95
N ASN A 66 0.61 22.68 -17.72
CA ASN A 66 0.50 21.22 -17.78
C ASN A 66 0.79 20.64 -16.38
N SER A 67 -0.24 20.40 -15.57
CA SER A 67 -0.12 19.81 -14.24
C SER A 67 0.22 18.32 -14.41
N LYS A 68 1.52 18.03 -14.43
CA LYS A 68 2.05 16.67 -14.43
C LYS A 68 1.42 15.92 -13.25
N PRO A 69 0.87 14.70 -13.44
CA PRO A 69 0.33 13.93 -12.34
C PRO A 69 1.41 13.75 -11.26
N GLU A 70 1.10 14.16 -10.03
CA GLU A 70 2.01 14.06 -8.90
C GLU A 70 1.99 12.62 -8.38
N GLU A 71 3.14 11.95 -8.46
CA GLU A 71 3.31 10.59 -7.94
C GLU A 71 3.64 10.70 -6.44
N THR A 72 2.71 10.26 -5.59
CA THR A 72 2.88 10.25 -4.13
C THR A 72 3.22 8.86 -3.63
N HIS A 73 4.07 8.78 -2.60
CA HIS A 73 4.46 7.53 -1.96
C HIS A 73 3.94 7.46 -0.53
N GLU A 74 3.25 6.38 -0.19
CA GLU A 74 2.69 6.16 1.15
C GLU A 74 3.32 4.91 1.79
N CYS A 75 3.84 5.05 3.01
CA CYS A 75 4.44 3.96 3.77
C CYS A 75 3.44 3.39 4.79
N PHE A 76 3.12 2.11 4.66
CA PHE A 76 2.24 1.38 5.56
C PHE A 76 3.07 0.48 6.47
N VAL A 77 2.87 0.58 7.79
CA VAL A 77 3.60 -0.19 8.78
C VAL A 77 2.63 -1.04 9.60
N PHE A 78 2.93 -2.34 9.70
CA PHE A 78 2.09 -3.32 10.37
C PHE A 78 2.85 -4.06 11.46
N ILE A 79 2.07 -4.48 12.45
CA ILE A 79 2.50 -5.40 13.49
C ILE A 79 1.83 -6.75 13.20
N SER A 80 2.64 -7.77 12.95
CA SER A 80 2.23 -9.14 12.72
C SER A 80 2.58 -10.03 13.91
N ASN A 81 1.94 -11.20 14.00
CA ASN A 81 2.30 -12.22 14.99
C ASN A 81 3.35 -13.18 14.41
N LYS A 82 4.61 -12.73 14.34
CA LYS A 82 5.76 -13.49 13.82
C LYS A 82 5.71 -13.86 12.32
N LEU A 83 4.84 -13.22 11.54
CA LEU A 83 4.65 -13.49 10.11
C LEU A 83 5.31 -12.45 9.20
N ALA A 84 6.01 -11.45 9.75
CA ALA A 84 6.52 -10.33 8.95
C ALA A 84 7.42 -10.78 7.79
N SER A 85 8.32 -11.73 8.05
CA SER A 85 9.25 -12.27 7.05
C SER A 85 8.54 -13.00 5.92
N ASP A 86 7.53 -13.82 6.26
CA ASP A 86 6.76 -14.59 5.27
C ASP A 86 5.90 -13.64 4.41
N ILE A 87 5.36 -12.58 5.00
CA ILE A 87 4.60 -11.53 4.29
C ILE A 87 5.52 -10.82 3.28
N THR A 88 6.70 -10.36 3.71
CA THR A 88 7.68 -9.69 2.83
C THR A 88 8.08 -10.60 1.68
N LEU A 89 8.37 -11.88 1.96
CA LEU A 89 8.73 -12.86 0.94
C LEU A 89 7.58 -13.08 -0.06
N THR A 90 6.35 -13.17 0.41
CA THR A 90 5.16 -13.39 -0.43
C THR A 90 4.90 -12.21 -1.38
N ILE A 91 5.24 -10.98 -0.99
CA ILE A 91 5.11 -9.80 -1.87
C ILE A 91 6.22 -9.78 -2.94
N GLY A 92 7.42 -10.28 -2.61
CA GLY A 92 8.56 -10.30 -3.51
C GLY A 92 8.60 -11.45 -4.51
N GLN A 93 7.74 -12.46 -4.37
CA GLN A 93 7.62 -13.64 -5.24
C GLN A 93 6.56 -13.45 -6.33
#